data_AF-A0A521Z1Y8-F1
#
_entry.id   AF-A0A521Z1Y8-F1
#
_cell.length_a   1.000
_cell.length_b   1.000
_cell.length_c   1.000
_cell.angle_alpha   90.00
_cell.angle_beta   90.00
_cell.angle_gamma   90.00
#
_symmetry.space_group_name_H-M   'P 1'
#
loop_
_entity.id
_entity.type
_entity.pdbx_description
1 polymer ?
#
loop_
_entity_poly.entity_id
_entity_poly.type
_entity_poly.pdbx_seq_one_letter_code
_entity_poly.pdbx_strand_id
1 'polypeptide(L)'
;MRLRSRPLPSRAFPRGIGRSTRTDTLVTAEEWADDFAQLIRHLDLPSAHILGSSHGGSMAMAMALRHPSVVASLLLFGAFSELDRFIVLDFWIPAKFSKIIAKAIPHSAYVDMPECGHIAVRDDPEGSARIIKEFLVGRRLAKAG
;
A
#
# COMPACT_ATOMS: atom_id res chain seq x y z
N MET A 1 -2.11 2.10 -39.01
CA MET A 1 -1.05 2.58 -38.09
C MET A 1 -1.42 2.16 -36.67
N ARG A 2 -0.85 1.05 -36.15
CA ARG A 2 -1.10 0.63 -34.76
C ARG A 2 -0.24 1.50 -33.85
N LEU A 3 -0.86 2.39 -33.08
CA LEU A 3 -0.21 3.01 -31.92
C LEU A 3 0.29 1.85 -31.05
N ARG A 4 1.62 1.70 -30.94
CA ARG A 4 2.20 0.77 -29.97
C ARG A 4 1.78 1.31 -28.60
N SER A 5 0.84 0.64 -27.94
CA SER A 5 0.48 0.93 -26.57
C SER A 5 1.78 0.86 -25.77
N ARG A 6 2.18 2.00 -25.21
CA ARG A 6 3.34 2.06 -24.34
C ARG A 6 3.03 1.13 -23.16
N PRO A 7 3.91 0.16 -22.82
CA PRO A 7 3.62 -0.77 -21.74
C PRO A 7 3.37 0.02 -20.46
N LEU A 8 2.34 -0.37 -19.71
CA LEU A 8 2.02 0.24 -18.43
C LEU A 8 3.29 0.22 -17.54
N PRO A 9 3.56 1.31 -16.80
CA PRO A 9 4.69 1.34 -15.91
C PRO A 9 4.52 0.24 -14.85
N SER A 10 5.53 -0.63 -14.70
CA SER A 10 5.55 -1.67 -13.66
C SER A 10 5.73 -1.10 -12.25
N ARG A 11 6.16 0.16 -12.14
CA ARG A 11 6.33 0.90 -10.89
C ARG A 11 6.25 2.41 -11.15
N ALA A 12 5.55 3.14 -10.29
CA ALA A 12 5.52 4.61 -10.26
C ALA A 12 6.16 5.12 -8.96
N PHE A 13 6.83 6.27 -9.01
CA PHE A 13 7.46 6.88 -7.84
C PHE A 13 6.66 8.13 -7.40
N PRO A 14 6.53 8.40 -6.10
CA PRO A 14 5.93 9.65 -5.63
C PRO A 14 6.73 10.87 -6.09
N ARG A 15 6.08 12.03 -6.30
CA ARG A 15 6.81 13.29 -6.58
C ARG A 15 7.89 13.53 -5.50
N GLY A 16 9.06 14.03 -5.89
CA GLY A 16 10.20 14.20 -4.98
C GLY A 16 11.06 12.96 -4.76
N ILE A 17 10.59 11.77 -5.13
CA ILE A 17 11.24 10.48 -4.82
C ILE A 17 11.65 9.73 -6.09
N GLY A 18 12.79 9.04 -6.02
CA GLY A 18 13.22 8.10 -7.06
C GLY A 18 13.40 8.75 -8.42
N ARG A 19 12.61 8.28 -9.41
CA ARG A 19 12.66 8.75 -10.80
C ARG A 19 11.63 9.83 -11.13
N SER A 20 10.80 10.24 -10.17
CA SER A 20 9.88 11.35 -10.36
C SER A 20 10.58 12.69 -10.19
N THR A 21 9.98 13.75 -10.74
CA THR A 21 10.50 15.12 -10.65
C THR A 21 10.78 15.48 -9.19
N ARG A 22 11.95 16.08 -8.93
CA ARG A 22 12.35 16.54 -7.60
C ARG A 22 11.55 17.78 -7.21
N THR A 23 11.34 17.95 -5.91
CA THR A 23 10.69 19.12 -5.33
C THR A 23 11.42 19.51 -4.05
N ASP A 24 11.47 20.82 -3.79
CA ASP A 24 12.08 21.40 -2.58
C ASP A 24 11.04 21.68 -1.50
N THR A 25 9.76 21.42 -1.78
CA THR A 25 8.66 21.57 -0.83
C THR A 25 8.39 20.27 -0.08
N LEU A 26 7.91 20.39 1.16
CA LEU A 26 7.30 19.28 1.86
C LEU A 26 6.06 18.81 1.10
N VAL A 27 5.85 17.49 1.08
CA VAL A 27 4.71 16.85 0.41
C VAL A 27 4.01 15.95 1.42
N THR A 28 2.68 16.05 1.49
CA THR A 28 1.88 15.22 2.40
C THR A 28 1.50 13.88 1.78
N ALA A 29 1.05 12.93 2.59
CA ALA A 29 0.55 11.64 2.12
C ALA A 29 -0.67 11.80 1.19
N GLU A 30 -1.51 12.80 1.46
CA GLU A 30 -2.68 13.16 0.65
C GLU A 30 -2.27 13.72 -0.71
N GLU A 31 -1.25 14.58 -0.77
CA GLU A 31 -0.77 15.12 -2.04
C GLU A 31 -0.17 14.02 -2.93
N TRP A 32 0.57 13.08 -2.34
CA TRP A 32 1.02 11.90 -3.07
C TRP A 32 -0.13 10.97 -3.48
N ALA A 33 -1.18 10.83 -2.66
CA ALA A 33 -2.36 10.06 -3.03
C ALA A 33 -3.09 10.69 -4.22
N ASP A 34 -3.20 12.03 -4.26
CA ASP A 34 -3.78 12.78 -5.36
C ASP A 34 -3.00 12.57 -6.67
N ASP A 35 -1.67 12.50 -6.60
CA ASP A 35 -0.82 12.18 -7.76
C ASP A 35 -1.07 10.80 -8.32
N PHE A 36 -1.10 9.78 -7.46
CA PHE A 36 -1.30 8.41 -7.91
C PHE A 36 -2.69 8.20 -8.47
N ALA A 37 -3.72 8.83 -7.90
CA ALA A 37 -5.06 8.80 -8.49
C ALA A 37 -5.11 9.48 -9.85
N GLN A 38 -4.41 10.62 -10.02
CA GLN A 38 -4.27 11.26 -11.33
C GLN A 38 -3.54 10.36 -12.33
N LEU A 39 -2.51 9.65 -11.90
CA LEU A 39 -1.80 8.70 -12.75
C LEU A 39 -2.70 7.55 -13.21
N ILE A 40 -3.49 6.93 -12.33
CA ILE A 40 -4.44 5.87 -12.71
C ILE A 40 -5.43 6.39 -13.76
N ARG A 41 -6.01 7.57 -13.55
CA ARG A 41 -6.92 8.21 -14.52
C ARG A 41 -6.24 8.51 -15.85
N HIS A 42 -5.00 9.01 -15.81
CA HIS A 42 -4.22 9.31 -17.01
C HIS A 42 -3.88 8.06 -17.82
N LEU A 43 -3.69 6.92 -17.15
CA LEU A 43 -3.49 5.62 -17.79
C LEU A 43 -4.80 4.98 -18.30
N ASP A 44 -5.93 5.67 -18.17
CA ASP A 44 -7.27 5.21 -18.56
C ASP A 44 -7.65 3.86 -17.91
N LEU A 45 -7.22 3.68 -16.66
CA LEU A 45 -7.56 2.50 -15.87
C LEU A 45 -8.82 2.78 -15.03
N PRO A 46 -9.79 1.85 -15.01
CA PRO A 46 -11.01 2.04 -14.22
C PRO A 46 -10.70 2.11 -12.71
N SER A 47 -9.78 1.26 -12.24
CA SER A 47 -9.29 1.23 -10.85
C SER A 47 -8.03 0.37 -10.76
N ALA A 48 -7.36 0.39 -9.61
CA ALA A 48 -6.20 -0.46 -9.31
C ALA A 48 -6.24 -1.06 -7.89
N HIS A 49 -5.61 -2.22 -7.73
CA HIS A 49 -5.28 -2.77 -6.41
C HIS A 49 -4.04 -2.07 -5.87
N ILE A 50 -4.15 -1.50 -4.66
CA ILE A 50 -3.08 -0.68 -4.08
C ILE A 50 -2.40 -1.47 -2.96
N LEU A 51 -1.08 -1.61 -3.03
CA LEU A 51 -0.26 -2.16 -1.98
C LEU A 51 0.62 -1.05 -1.39
N GLY A 52 0.39 -0.71 -0.13
CA GLY A 52 1.19 0.24 0.64
C GLY A 52 2.07 -0.48 1.66
N SER A 53 3.36 -0.15 1.71
CA SER A 53 4.28 -0.67 2.74
C SER A 53 4.84 0.47 3.59
N SER A 54 4.81 0.31 4.91
CA SER A 54 5.28 1.32 5.87
C SER A 54 4.64 2.68 5.61
N HIS A 55 5.43 3.72 5.30
CA HIS A 55 4.92 5.04 4.93
C HIS A 55 4.04 5.02 3.66
N GLY A 56 4.30 4.10 2.73
CA GLY A 56 3.40 3.88 1.60
C GLY A 56 2.00 3.42 2.03
N GLY A 57 1.85 2.89 3.25
CA GLY A 57 0.57 2.54 3.84
C GLY A 57 -0.31 3.74 4.14
N SER A 58 0.25 4.83 4.70
CA SER A 58 -0.54 6.05 4.96
C SER A 58 -1.00 6.71 3.65
N MET A 59 -0.13 6.73 2.63
CA MET A 59 -0.47 7.20 1.29
C MET A 59 -1.57 6.35 0.65
N ALA A 60 -1.48 5.02 0.77
CA ALA A 60 -2.47 4.10 0.22
C ALA A 60 -3.83 4.21 0.93
N MET A 61 -3.83 4.42 2.26
CA MET A 61 -5.05 4.73 3.01
C MET A 61 -5.64 6.08 2.62
N ALA A 62 -4.82 7.13 2.48
CA ALA A 62 -5.26 8.45 2.00
C ALA A 62 -5.88 8.35 0.60
N MET A 63 -5.31 7.52 -0.28
CA MET A 63 -5.87 7.25 -1.61
C MET A 63 -7.23 6.56 -1.55
N ALA A 64 -7.39 5.54 -0.70
CA ALA A 64 -8.67 4.86 -0.51
C ALA A 64 -9.76 5.81 0.04
N LEU A 65 -9.39 6.74 0.92
CA LEU A 65 -10.32 7.72 1.50
C LEU A 65 -10.71 8.84 0.53
N ARG A 66 -9.73 9.42 -0.17
CA ARG A 66 -9.93 10.60 -1.04
C ARG A 66 -10.37 10.24 -2.45
N HIS A 67 -9.98 9.06 -2.93
CA HIS A 67 -10.22 8.60 -4.29
C HIS A 67 -10.75 7.16 -4.35
N PRO A 68 -11.84 6.85 -3.63
CA PRO A 68 -12.36 5.47 -3.57
C PRO A 68 -12.73 4.92 -4.94
N SER A 69 -13.12 5.76 -5.91
CA SER A 69 -13.51 5.33 -7.26
C SER A 69 -12.37 4.66 -8.04
N VAL A 70 -11.11 4.96 -7.74
CA VAL A 70 -9.94 4.40 -8.47
C VAL A 70 -9.20 3.33 -7.67
N VAL A 71 -9.68 2.99 -6.46
CA VAL A 71 -9.08 1.98 -5.59
C VAL A 71 -9.98 0.75 -5.57
N ALA A 72 -9.54 -0.34 -6.22
CA ALA A 72 -10.29 -1.60 -6.27
C ALA A 72 -10.22 -2.36 -4.94
N SER A 73 -9.02 -2.41 -4.36
CA SER A 73 -8.79 -2.97 -3.03
C SER A 73 -7.44 -2.51 -2.47
N LEU A 74 -7.24 -2.71 -1.17
CA LEU A 74 -6.09 -2.20 -0.43
C LEU A 74 -5.38 -3.33 0.33
N LEU A 75 -4.05 -3.44 0.15
CA LEU A 75 -3.16 -4.27 0.96
C LEU A 75 -2.16 -3.38 1.69
N LEU A 76 -1.92 -3.69 2.97
CA LEU A 76 -1.05 -2.91 3.84
C LEU A 76 -0.01 -3.81 4.51
N PHE A 77 1.28 -3.51 4.33
CA PHE A 77 2.40 -4.28 4.86
C PHE A 77 3.19 -3.42 5.86
N GLY A 78 3.23 -3.79 7.14
CA GLY A 78 3.96 -3.05 8.18
C GLY A 78 3.59 -1.56 8.24
N ALA A 79 2.30 -1.25 8.01
CA ALA A 79 1.80 0.11 7.84
C ALA A 79 1.31 0.73 9.15
N PHE A 80 1.22 2.06 9.16
CA PHE A 80 0.65 2.85 10.24
C PHE A 80 -0.23 3.95 9.64
N SER A 81 -1.27 4.35 10.37
CA SER A 81 -2.11 5.49 10.01
C SER A 81 -1.50 6.82 10.42
N GLU A 82 -0.77 6.84 11.54
CA GLU A 82 -0.17 8.03 12.17
C GLU A 82 1.14 7.63 12.88
N LEU A 83 2.08 8.57 13.03
CA LEU A 83 3.32 8.36 13.81
C LEU A 83 3.08 8.73 15.28
N ASP A 84 3.04 7.75 16.17
CA ASP A 84 3.09 7.95 17.63
C ASP A 84 4.40 7.39 18.23
N ARG A 85 4.88 8.02 19.32
CA ARG A 85 6.26 8.01 19.84
C ARG A 85 6.73 6.70 20.51
N PHE A 86 6.07 5.56 20.34
CA PHE A 86 6.40 4.34 21.10
C PHE A 86 6.47 3.05 20.28
N ILE A 87 7.66 2.45 20.24
CA ILE A 87 8.05 1.26 19.47
C ILE A 87 8.55 0.14 20.40
N VAL A 88 8.01 -1.08 20.27
CA VAL A 88 8.69 -2.33 20.67
C VAL A 88 8.39 -3.42 19.63
N LEU A 89 9.47 -3.96 19.05
CA LEU A 89 9.63 -5.14 18.17
C LEU A 89 8.64 -5.29 16.99
N ASP A 90 8.51 -4.20 16.25
CA ASP A 90 9.15 -4.06 14.94
C ASP A 90 10.12 -2.89 15.18
N PHE A 91 11.41 -2.90 14.79
CA PHE A 91 12.33 -1.84 15.27
C PHE A 91 11.90 -0.41 14.90
N TRP A 92 10.91 -0.25 14.01
CA TRP A 92 10.29 1.02 13.63
C TRP A 92 8.75 1.11 13.74
N ILE A 93 7.93 0.08 13.43
CA ILE A 93 6.45 0.15 13.47
C ILE A 93 5.83 -1.15 14.04
N PRO A 94 5.53 -1.24 15.35
CA PRO A 94 5.01 -2.45 15.96
C PRO A 94 3.70 -2.95 15.32
N ALA A 95 3.54 -4.28 15.24
CA ALA A 95 2.36 -4.95 14.68
C ALA A 95 1.01 -4.50 15.27
N LYS A 96 1.01 -3.91 16.48
CA LYS A 96 -0.18 -3.28 17.09
C LYS A 96 -0.86 -2.28 16.15
N PHE A 97 -0.10 -1.54 15.33
CA PHE A 97 -0.63 -0.54 14.42
C PHE A 97 -1.43 -1.20 13.28
N SER A 98 -0.90 -2.25 12.67
CA SER A 98 -1.64 -3.05 11.68
C SER A 98 -2.91 -3.67 12.27
N LYS A 99 -2.86 -4.13 13.54
CA LYS A 99 -4.04 -4.66 14.25
C LYS A 99 -5.10 -3.58 14.51
N ILE A 100 -4.70 -2.35 14.83
CA ILE A 100 -5.62 -1.20 14.97
C ILE A 100 -6.30 -0.91 13.64
N ILE A 101 -5.54 -0.83 12.55
CA ILE A 101 -6.07 -0.59 11.20
C ILE A 101 -7.09 -1.68 10.81
N ALA A 102 -6.74 -2.96 11.01
CA ALA A 102 -7.64 -4.07 10.69
C ALA A 102 -8.94 -4.05 11.54
N LYS A 103 -8.87 -3.65 12.80
CA LYS A 103 -10.07 -3.49 13.63
C LYS A 103 -10.95 -2.32 13.17
N ALA A 104 -10.34 -1.25 12.66
CA ALA A 104 -11.06 -0.06 12.23
C ALA A 104 -11.70 -0.18 10.85
N ILE A 105 -11.15 -1.01 9.95
CA ILE A 105 -11.64 -1.15 8.56
C ILE A 105 -12.61 -2.34 8.46
N PRO A 106 -13.91 -2.10 8.17
CA PRO A 106 -14.88 -3.16 7.92
C PRO A 106 -14.43 -4.05 6.75
N HIS A 107 -14.76 -5.34 6.81
CA HIS A 107 -14.41 -6.33 5.78
C HIS A 107 -12.90 -6.52 5.53
N SER A 108 -12.04 -6.04 6.41
CA SER A 108 -10.61 -6.31 6.34
C SER A 108 -10.24 -7.68 6.95
N ALA A 109 -9.04 -8.13 6.62
CA ALA A 109 -8.39 -9.29 7.24
C ALA A 109 -6.98 -8.88 7.68
N TYR A 110 -6.52 -9.48 8.78
CA TYR A 110 -5.15 -9.35 9.28
C TYR A 110 -4.46 -10.69 9.16
N VAL A 111 -3.24 -10.68 8.63
CA VAL A 111 -2.36 -11.85 8.55
C VAL A 111 -1.10 -11.53 9.35
N ASP A 112 -0.80 -12.38 10.32
CA ASP A 112 0.45 -12.29 11.08
C ASP A 112 1.56 -13.06 10.34
N MET A 113 2.76 -12.51 10.32
CA MET A 113 3.94 -13.12 9.69
C MET A 113 5.05 -13.20 10.74
N PRO A 114 5.02 -14.19 11.65
CA PRO A 114 5.80 -14.20 12.89
C PRO A 114 7.32 -14.25 12.67
N GLU A 115 7.77 -14.76 11.53
CA GLU A 115 9.19 -14.85 11.16
C GLU A 115 9.68 -13.66 10.33
N CYS A 116 8.84 -12.63 10.13
CA CYS A 116 9.19 -11.42 9.38
C CYS A 116 9.39 -10.22 10.29
N GLY A 117 10.40 -9.40 9.98
CA GLY A 117 10.52 -8.04 10.51
C GLY A 117 9.77 -7.03 9.65
N HIS A 118 10.17 -5.75 9.76
CA HIS A 118 9.52 -4.60 9.12
C HIS A 118 9.25 -4.76 7.60
N ILE A 119 10.09 -5.50 6.89
CA ILE A 119 10.03 -5.64 5.43
C ILE A 119 9.70 -7.09 5.07
N ALA A 120 8.45 -7.51 5.33
CA ALA A 120 7.98 -8.87 5.05
C ALA A 120 8.27 -9.37 3.62
N VAL A 121 8.19 -8.48 2.61
CA VAL A 121 8.51 -8.84 1.20
C VAL A 121 9.97 -9.23 1.00
N ARG A 122 10.88 -8.72 1.85
CA ARG A 122 12.30 -9.06 1.84
C ARG A 122 12.56 -10.30 2.69
N ASP A 123 11.92 -10.38 3.85
CA ASP A 123 12.19 -11.40 4.86
C ASP A 123 11.53 -12.75 4.49
N ASP A 124 10.32 -12.74 3.91
CA ASP A 124 9.63 -13.89 3.31
C ASP A 124 8.96 -13.50 1.97
N PRO A 125 9.73 -13.49 0.86
CA PRO A 125 9.22 -13.13 -0.46
C PRO A 125 8.13 -14.09 -0.96
N GLU A 126 8.27 -15.39 -0.69
CA GLU A 126 7.34 -16.42 -1.17
C GLU A 126 6.00 -16.34 -0.43
N GLY A 127 6.04 -16.23 0.90
CA GLY A 127 4.83 -16.06 1.72
C GLY A 127 4.13 -14.74 1.42
N SER A 128 4.89 -13.65 1.25
CA SER A 128 4.33 -12.36 0.81
C SER A 128 3.63 -12.45 -0.54
N ALA A 129 4.27 -13.09 -1.53
CA ALA A 129 3.68 -13.28 -2.85
C ALA A 129 2.43 -14.17 -2.81
N ARG A 130 2.42 -15.20 -1.95
CA ARG A 130 1.24 -16.05 -1.72
C ARG A 130 0.07 -15.24 -1.16
N ILE A 131 0.29 -14.45 -0.10
CA ILE A 131 -0.75 -13.61 0.53
C ILE A 131 -1.34 -12.63 -0.50
N ILE A 132 -0.48 -11.96 -1.27
CA ILE A 132 -0.92 -11.04 -2.33
C ILE A 132 -1.79 -11.77 -3.36
N LYS A 133 -1.35 -12.94 -3.84
CA LYS A 133 -2.10 -13.72 -4.83
C LYS A 133 -3.46 -14.17 -4.28
N GLU A 134 -3.49 -14.71 -3.06
CA GLU A 134 -4.72 -15.17 -2.40
C GLU A 134 -5.74 -14.05 -2.23
N PHE A 135 -5.28 -12.87 -1.82
CA PHE A 135 -6.11 -11.67 -1.72
C PHE A 135 -6.69 -11.25 -3.07
N LEU A 136 -5.85 -11.19 -4.11
CA LEU A 136 -6.29 -10.75 -5.45
C LEU A 136 -7.30 -11.70 -6.09
N VAL A 137 -7.26 -13.00 -5.79
CA VAL A 137 -8.23 -13.99 -6.31
C VAL A 137 -9.46 -14.14 -5.41
N GLY A 138 -9.62 -13.31 -4.38
CA GLY A 138 -10.80 -13.31 -3.50
C GLY A 138 -10.90 -14.53 -2.57
N ARG A 139 -9.79 -15.24 -2.32
CA ARG A 139 -9.79 -16.30 -1.30
C ARG A 139 -9.81 -15.64 0.08
N ARG A 140 -10.68 -16.12 0.98
CA ARG A 140 -10.68 -15.69 2.37
C ARG A 140 -9.32 -16.01 2.99
N LEU A 141 -8.56 -14.96 3.29
CA LEU A 141 -7.39 -15.08 4.15
C LEU A 141 -7.88 -15.55 5.53
N ALA A 142 -7.26 -16.59 6.08
CA ALA A 142 -7.62 -17.08 7.40
C ALA A 142 -7.42 -15.96 8.42
N LYS A 143 -8.44 -15.64 9.22
CA LYS A 143 -8.28 -14.71 10.34
C LYS A 143 -7.39 -15.40 11.38
N ALA A 144 -6.26 -14.79 11.72
CA ALA A 144 -5.52 -15.19 12.91
C ALA A 144 -6.37 -14.88 14.15
N GLY A 145 -6.46 -15.85 15.06
CA GLY A 145 -7.17 -15.74 16.35
C GLY A 145 -6.49 -14.82 17.35
#